data_AF-A0A7S0RJ46-F1
#
_entry.id   AF-A0A7S0RJ46-F1
#
_cell.length_a   1.000
_cell.length_b   1.000
_cell.length_c   1.000
_cell.angle_alpha   90.00
_cell.angle_beta   90.00
_cell.angle_gamma   90.00
#
_symmetry.space_group_name_H-M   'P 1'
#
loop_
_entity.id
_entity.type
_entity.pdbx_description
1 polymer ?
#
loop_
_entity_poly.entity_id
_entity_poly.type
_entity_poly.pdbx_seq_one_letter_code
_entity_poly.pdbx_strand_id
1 'polypeptide(L)'
;MLRPFVRAPNQLANFVVHFRTSVLPNEGYDETHFDAYVERWSSTAAALTAGLQGVLPALAPRLVSLELNTQCNLLSALAPAATALTGLTKLRYTLSDHYTISPDDCNVLGALSSLQSLYLRSWLPRPFSADLKSALSRLTALTSLELEAVSIPPDDSIIEDLGLVSHLKELCALRIKGLGLQSLAGLAPLTRLRDATLTA
;
A
#
# COMPACT_ATOMS: atom_id res chain seq x y z
N MET A 1 34.86 21.45 -15.88
CA MET A 1 34.42 22.37 -14.80
C MET A 1 32.94 22.63 -14.97
N LEU A 2 32.09 22.09 -14.10
CA LEU A 2 30.65 22.35 -14.10
C LEU A 2 30.31 23.14 -12.84
N ARG A 3 29.75 24.35 -13.01
CA ARG A 3 29.26 25.18 -11.91
C ARG A 3 27.79 24.83 -11.65
N PRO A 4 27.35 24.69 -10.38
CA PRO A 4 25.93 24.57 -10.08
C PRO A 4 25.25 25.93 -10.26
N PHE A 5 24.19 25.94 -11.06
CA PHE A 5 23.31 27.10 -11.24
C PHE A 5 22.27 27.07 -10.11
N VAL A 6 22.37 27.99 -9.15
CA VAL A 6 21.35 28.17 -8.10
C VAL A 6 20.33 29.19 -8.60
N ARG A 7 19.11 28.75 -8.87
CA ARG A 7 17.97 29.63 -9.15
C ARG A 7 17.23 29.91 -7.84
N ALA A 8 16.90 31.18 -7.58
CA ALA A 8 16.25 31.65 -6.35
C ALA A 8 14.90 30.95 -6.09
N PRO A 9 14.48 30.81 -4.81
CA PRO A 9 13.34 30.00 -4.40
C PRO A 9 12.04 30.76 -4.60
N ASN A 10 11.29 30.43 -5.65
CA ASN A 10 9.88 30.80 -5.73
C ASN A 10 9.07 29.56 -6.15
N GLN A 11 8.20 29.14 -5.23
CA GLN A 11 7.20 28.07 -5.34
C GLN A 11 7.73 26.65 -5.56
N LEU A 12 8.01 26.02 -4.43
CA LEU A 12 8.39 24.64 -4.32
C LEU A 12 7.13 23.74 -4.42
N ALA A 13 6.84 23.22 -5.62
CA ALA A 13 5.66 22.41 -6.00
C ALA A 13 5.43 21.11 -5.19
N ASN A 14 4.20 20.59 -5.13
CA ASN A 14 3.90 19.28 -4.56
C ASN A 14 4.66 18.15 -5.28
N PHE A 15 5.06 17.11 -4.56
CA PHE A 15 5.83 16.00 -5.11
C PHE A 15 5.05 14.69 -5.19
N VAL A 16 5.32 13.95 -6.26
CA VAL A 16 4.93 12.55 -6.44
C VAL A 16 6.20 11.71 -6.41
N VAL A 17 6.22 10.68 -5.57
CA VAL A 17 7.36 9.75 -5.47
C VAL A 17 6.92 8.38 -5.96
N HIS A 18 7.69 7.82 -6.88
CA HIS A 18 7.57 6.43 -7.29
C HIS A 18 8.82 5.69 -6.82
N PHE A 19 8.63 4.82 -5.84
CA PHE A 19 9.64 3.91 -5.37
C PHE A 19 9.36 2.53 -5.94
N ARG A 20 10.30 2.03 -6.76
CA ARG A 20 10.18 0.73 -7.39
C ARG A 20 11.45 -0.06 -7.10
N THR A 21 11.31 -1.20 -6.46
CA THR A 21 12.40 -2.19 -6.40
C THR A 21 12.30 -3.03 -7.67
N SER A 22 12.97 -2.61 -8.73
CA SER A 22 13.04 -3.40 -9.96
C SER A 22 14.21 -4.37 -9.88
N VAL A 23 13.98 -5.66 -9.63
CA VAL A 23 14.89 -6.72 -10.11
C VAL A 23 14.15 -8.04 -10.36
N LEU A 24 14.37 -8.50 -11.60
CA LEU A 24 14.14 -9.76 -12.31
C LEU A 24 12.73 -10.39 -12.30
N PRO A 25 12.19 -10.74 -13.49
CA PRO A 25 11.14 -11.76 -13.59
C PRO A 25 11.67 -13.05 -12.94
N ASN A 26 10.78 -14.00 -12.68
CA ASN A 26 11.07 -15.36 -12.20
C ASN A 26 12.06 -16.16 -13.09
N GLU A 27 13.22 -15.61 -13.46
CA GLU A 27 14.31 -16.30 -14.14
C GLU A 27 14.92 -17.28 -13.13
N GLY A 28 14.28 -18.44 -12.99
CA GLY A 28 14.76 -19.53 -12.17
C GLY A 28 14.37 -19.45 -10.70
N TYR A 29 13.10 -19.11 -10.39
CA TYR A 29 12.56 -19.49 -9.08
C TYR A 29 12.65 -21.02 -8.97
N ASP A 30 13.57 -21.46 -8.14
CA ASP A 30 13.72 -22.83 -7.68
C ASP A 30 13.70 -22.75 -6.14
N GLU A 31 12.82 -23.53 -5.50
CA GLU A 31 12.67 -23.61 -4.05
C GLU A 31 14.00 -23.90 -3.35
N THR A 32 14.95 -24.55 -4.05
CA THR A 32 16.29 -24.84 -3.52
C THR A 32 17.15 -23.60 -3.25
N HIS A 33 16.81 -22.44 -3.82
CA HIS A 33 17.54 -21.18 -3.64
C HIS A 33 16.78 -20.14 -2.81
N PHE A 34 15.65 -20.52 -2.20
CA PHE A 34 14.80 -19.61 -1.43
C PHE A 34 15.57 -18.90 -0.31
N ASP A 35 16.39 -19.61 0.45
CA ASP A 35 17.13 -19.03 1.59
C ASP A 35 18.19 -18.01 1.13
N ALA A 36 18.92 -18.31 0.04
CA ALA A 36 19.91 -17.39 -0.54
C ALA A 36 19.24 -16.17 -1.18
N TYR A 37 18.04 -16.34 -1.74
CA TYR A 37 17.19 -15.25 -2.20
C TYR A 37 16.78 -14.38 -1.01
N VAL A 38 16.22 -14.96 0.05
CA VAL A 38 15.76 -14.27 1.26
C VAL A 38 16.88 -13.47 1.94
N GLU A 39 18.10 -14.01 2.10
CA GLU A 39 19.23 -13.27 2.69
C GLU A 39 19.62 -12.03 1.85
N ARG A 40 19.72 -12.20 0.52
CA ARG A 40 20.04 -11.10 -0.40
C ARG A 40 18.97 -10.01 -0.37
N TRP A 41 17.70 -10.38 -0.25
CA TRP A 41 16.60 -9.42 -0.15
C TRP A 41 16.48 -8.77 1.23
N SER A 42 16.85 -9.47 2.30
CA SER A 42 16.83 -8.91 3.66
C SER A 42 17.82 -7.75 3.80
N SER A 43 19.04 -7.91 3.28
CA SER A 43 20.04 -6.82 3.27
C SER A 43 19.62 -5.64 2.37
N THR A 44 18.99 -5.93 1.24
CA THR A 44 18.45 -4.90 0.34
C THR A 44 17.29 -4.15 0.99
N ALA A 45 16.38 -4.85 1.67
CA ALA A 45 15.24 -4.24 2.38
C ALA A 45 15.71 -3.27 3.48
N ALA A 46 16.75 -3.62 4.24
CA ALA A 46 17.32 -2.74 5.25
C ALA A 46 17.92 -1.45 4.63
N ALA A 47 18.66 -1.57 3.52
CA ALA A 47 19.23 -0.41 2.83
C ALA A 47 18.15 0.50 2.23
N LEU A 48 17.10 -0.09 1.63
CA LEU A 48 15.95 0.66 1.11
C LEU A 48 15.17 1.36 2.22
N THR A 49 15.00 0.69 3.37
CA THR A 49 14.34 1.24 4.56
C THR A 49 15.11 2.46 5.08
N ALA A 50 16.42 2.32 5.28
CA ALA A 50 17.28 3.41 5.72
C ALA A 50 17.30 4.57 4.70
N GLY A 51 17.37 4.25 3.41
CA GLY A 51 17.32 5.24 2.33
C GLY A 51 16.02 6.03 2.33
N LEU A 52 14.88 5.34 2.43
CA LEU A 52 13.56 5.97 2.50
C LEU A 52 13.43 6.83 3.75
N GLN A 53 13.81 6.32 4.93
CA GLN A 53 13.81 7.07 6.18
C GLN A 53 14.71 8.31 6.13
N GLY A 54 15.84 8.24 5.43
CA GLY A 54 16.75 9.37 5.27
C GLY A 54 16.19 10.50 4.41
N VAL A 55 15.43 10.18 3.36
CA VAL A 55 14.86 11.20 2.46
C VAL A 55 13.47 11.68 2.88
N LEU A 56 12.71 10.86 3.61
CA LEU A 56 11.31 11.12 3.94
C LEU A 56 11.08 12.44 4.69
N PRO A 57 11.88 12.85 5.69
CA PRO A 57 11.68 14.12 6.39
C PRO A 57 11.73 15.34 5.45
N ALA A 58 12.58 15.30 4.43
CA ALA A 58 12.68 16.38 3.45
C ALA A 58 11.49 16.41 2.48
N LEU A 59 10.86 15.25 2.24
CA LEU A 59 9.75 15.10 1.31
C LEU A 59 8.39 15.28 1.99
N ALA A 60 8.27 14.91 3.27
CA ALA A 60 7.00 14.77 3.97
C ALA A 60 6.09 16.00 3.91
N PRO A 61 6.57 17.25 4.06
CA PRO A 61 5.71 18.44 4.01
C PRO A 61 5.04 18.67 2.65
N ARG A 62 5.50 17.98 1.60
CA ARG A 62 5.11 18.24 0.20
C ARG A 62 4.75 16.97 -0.57
N LEU A 63 4.86 15.80 0.06
CA LEU A 63 4.56 14.53 -0.56
C LEU A 63 3.05 14.36 -0.63
N VAL A 64 2.49 14.38 -1.85
CA VAL A 64 1.04 14.22 -2.06
C VAL A 64 0.65 12.86 -2.59
N SER A 65 1.58 12.17 -3.25
CA SER A 65 1.37 10.83 -3.78
C SER A 65 2.64 9.99 -3.63
N LEU A 66 2.45 8.77 -3.14
CA LEU A 66 3.50 7.78 -2.98
C LEU A 66 3.09 6.48 -3.68
N GLU A 67 3.96 5.98 -4.54
CA GLU A 67 3.86 4.63 -5.10
C GLU A 67 5.03 3.81 -4.57
N LEU A 68 4.71 2.73 -3.87
CA LEU A 68 5.65 1.70 -3.43
C LEU A 68 5.34 0.44 -4.23
N ASN A 69 6.27 0.02 -5.08
CA ASN A 69 6.23 -1.28 -5.74
C ASN A 69 7.45 -2.07 -5.29
N THR A 70 7.24 -2.99 -4.36
CA THR A 70 8.31 -3.62 -3.59
C THR A 70 8.16 -5.13 -3.52
N GLN A 71 9.30 -5.81 -3.39
CA GLN A 71 9.36 -7.24 -3.07
C GLN A 71 9.58 -7.49 -1.58
N CYS A 72 9.18 -6.54 -0.73
CA CYS A 72 9.30 -6.61 0.72
C CYS A 72 8.35 -5.60 1.39
N ASN A 73 8.08 -5.78 2.68
CA ASN A 73 7.27 -4.86 3.48
C ASN A 73 8.01 -3.54 3.75
N LEU A 74 7.86 -2.55 2.86
CA LEU A 74 8.55 -1.26 2.96
C LEU A 74 7.66 -0.16 3.54
N LEU A 75 6.35 -0.38 3.68
CA LEU A 75 5.45 0.66 4.19
C LEU A 75 5.79 1.03 5.65
N SER A 76 6.16 0.04 6.47
CA SER A 76 6.66 0.23 7.84
C SER A 76 7.84 1.22 7.95
N ALA A 77 8.64 1.39 6.89
CA ALA A 77 9.74 2.35 6.86
C ALA A 77 9.25 3.81 6.98
N LEU A 78 7.97 4.09 6.68
CA LEU A 78 7.38 5.42 6.86
C LEU A 78 7.03 5.73 8.33
N ALA A 79 7.02 4.74 9.23
CA ALA A 79 6.58 4.91 10.62
C ALA A 79 7.16 6.15 11.33
N PRO A 80 8.48 6.47 11.21
CA PRO A 80 9.06 7.62 11.89
C PRO A 80 8.50 8.98 11.44
N ALA A 81 7.92 9.05 10.24
CA ALA A 81 7.38 10.30 9.69
C ALA A 81 5.89 10.21 9.33
N ALA A 82 5.20 9.11 9.65
CA ALA A 82 3.82 8.88 9.24
C ALA A 82 2.88 10.03 9.65
N THR A 83 3.08 10.58 10.85
CA THR A 83 2.31 11.73 11.37
C THR A 83 2.65 13.05 10.68
N ALA A 84 3.81 13.16 10.04
CA ALA A 84 4.26 14.33 9.28
C ALA A 84 3.82 14.28 7.80
N LEU A 85 3.30 13.14 7.32
CA LEU A 85 2.78 12.95 5.97
C LEU A 85 1.35 13.50 5.80
N THR A 86 1.08 14.68 6.36
CA THR A 86 -0.25 15.32 6.34
C THR A 86 -0.72 15.71 4.93
N GLY A 87 0.21 15.88 3.99
CA GLY A 87 -0.09 16.15 2.58
C GLY A 87 -0.36 14.90 1.75
N LEU A 88 -0.06 13.68 2.25
CA LEU A 88 -0.14 12.45 1.48
C LEU A 88 -1.60 12.03 1.30
N THR A 89 -2.13 12.25 0.10
CA THR A 89 -3.53 11.97 -0.25
C THR A 89 -3.68 10.72 -1.10
N LYS A 90 -2.59 10.23 -1.72
CA LYS A 90 -2.62 9.04 -2.57
C LYS A 90 -1.49 8.07 -2.22
N LEU A 91 -1.84 6.81 -2.01
CA LEU A 91 -0.90 5.72 -1.81
C LEU A 91 -1.23 4.59 -2.77
N ARG A 92 -0.21 4.13 -3.50
CA ARG A 92 -0.25 2.86 -4.22
C ARG A 92 0.80 1.96 -3.62
N TYR A 93 0.41 0.83 -3.06
CA TYR A 93 1.33 -0.14 -2.49
C TYR A 93 1.13 -1.49 -3.16
N THR A 94 2.17 -1.95 -3.84
CA THR A 94 2.21 -3.22 -4.56
C THR A 94 3.31 -4.08 -3.96
N LEU A 95 2.92 -5.24 -3.47
CA LEU A 95 3.80 -6.32 -3.07
C LEU A 95 3.85 -7.38 -4.19
N SER A 96 5.00 -8.03 -4.32
CA SER A 96 5.13 -9.20 -5.19
C SER A 96 4.36 -10.40 -4.66
N ASP A 97 4.19 -11.40 -5.52
CA ASP A 97 3.16 -12.44 -5.46
C ASP A 97 3.31 -13.45 -4.29
N HIS A 98 4.26 -13.22 -3.37
CA HIS A 98 4.53 -14.04 -2.19
C HIS A 98 4.55 -13.24 -0.87
N TYR A 99 4.32 -11.92 -0.91
CA TYR A 99 4.34 -11.07 0.27
C TYR A 99 2.93 -10.63 0.65
N THR A 100 2.64 -10.71 1.94
CA THR A 100 1.42 -10.17 2.55
C THR A 100 1.71 -8.84 3.20
N ILE A 101 0.67 -8.02 3.41
CA ILE A 101 0.80 -6.84 4.26
C ILE A 101 1.04 -7.28 5.71
N SER A 102 2.08 -6.73 6.35
CA SER A 102 2.39 -7.05 7.75
C SER A 102 1.53 -6.23 8.72
N PRO A 103 1.45 -6.62 10.01
CA PRO A 103 0.81 -5.80 11.04
C PRO A 103 1.44 -4.40 11.17
N ASP A 104 2.76 -4.29 11.01
CA ASP A 104 3.47 -3.00 11.04
C ASP A 104 3.10 -2.11 9.85
N ASP A 105 2.98 -2.69 8.66
CA ASP A 105 2.46 -1.97 7.49
C ASP A 105 1.03 -1.47 7.74
N CYS A 106 0.17 -2.28 8.37
CA CYS A 106 -1.20 -1.88 8.74
C CYS A 106 -1.21 -0.74 9.76
N ASN A 107 -0.34 -0.78 10.76
CA ASN A 107 -0.21 0.29 11.75
C ASN A 107 0.19 1.62 11.09
N VAL A 108 1.17 1.59 10.19
CA VAL A 108 1.56 2.78 9.42
C VAL A 108 0.43 3.24 8.51
N LEU A 109 -0.21 2.31 7.78
CA LEU A 109 -1.33 2.63 6.90
C LEU A 109 -2.43 3.39 7.66
N GLY A 110 -2.84 2.89 8.83
CA GLY A 110 -3.85 3.54 9.67
C GLY A 110 -3.43 4.90 10.23
N ALA A 111 -2.14 5.25 10.23
CA ALA A 111 -1.64 6.56 10.63
C ALA A 111 -1.70 7.60 9.51
N LEU A 112 -1.88 7.20 8.25
CA LEU A 112 -1.98 8.10 7.09
C LEU A 112 -3.38 8.71 6.98
N SER A 113 -3.80 9.49 7.99
CA SER A 113 -5.17 9.97 8.15
C SER A 113 -5.69 10.89 7.02
N SER A 114 -4.79 11.49 6.24
CA SER A 114 -5.14 12.39 5.12
C SER A 114 -5.33 11.65 3.79
N LEU A 115 -5.21 10.31 3.79
CA LEU A 115 -5.30 9.52 2.58
C LEU A 115 -6.72 9.52 2.01
N GLN A 116 -6.83 9.88 0.72
CA GLN A 116 -8.08 9.93 -0.03
C GLN A 116 -8.17 8.80 -1.06
N SER A 117 -7.04 8.32 -1.56
CA SER A 117 -6.93 7.23 -2.53
C SER A 117 -5.93 6.19 -2.08
N LEU A 118 -6.38 4.94 -1.99
CA LEU A 118 -5.57 3.79 -1.63
C LEU A 118 -5.69 2.71 -2.68
N TYR A 119 -4.55 2.23 -3.17
CA TYR A 119 -4.43 1.01 -3.94
C TYR A 119 -3.51 0.05 -3.19
N LEU A 120 -3.99 -1.17 -2.93
CA LEU A 120 -3.21 -2.25 -2.34
C LEU A 120 -3.26 -3.47 -3.26
N ARG A 121 -2.09 -3.99 -3.64
CA ARG A 121 -1.93 -5.29 -4.31
C ARG A 121 -0.98 -6.15 -3.49
N SER A 122 -1.41 -7.30 -3.00
CA SER A 122 -0.54 -8.25 -2.30
C SER A 122 -1.14 -9.66 -2.29
N TRP A 123 -0.42 -10.63 -1.76
CA TRP A 123 -1.02 -11.91 -1.38
C TRP A 123 -1.92 -11.67 -0.15
N LEU A 124 -3.17 -12.13 -0.19
CA LEU A 124 -4.19 -11.88 0.85
C LEU A 124 -4.72 -13.23 1.34
N PRO A 125 -4.19 -13.84 2.42
CA PRO A 125 -4.72 -15.11 2.94
C PRO A 125 -6.04 -14.89 3.72
N ARG A 126 -6.87 -15.94 3.87
CA ARG A 126 -8.19 -15.93 4.57
C ARG A 126 -8.25 -15.09 5.84
N PRO A 127 -7.27 -15.17 6.77
CA PRO A 127 -7.17 -14.19 7.82
C PRO A 127 -6.50 -12.94 7.22
N PHE A 128 -7.24 -12.21 6.38
CA PHE A 128 -6.88 -10.86 5.95
C PHE A 128 -7.11 -9.87 7.12
N SER A 129 -6.79 -10.35 8.32
CA SER A 129 -7.65 -10.39 9.49
C SER A 129 -7.33 -9.27 10.43
N ALA A 130 -8.36 -8.59 10.90
CA ALA A 130 -8.34 -7.59 11.97
C ALA A 130 -7.43 -6.36 11.73
N ASP A 131 -6.15 -6.52 11.42
CA ASP A 131 -5.17 -5.44 11.30
C ASP A 131 -5.45 -4.52 10.12
N LEU A 132 -5.67 -5.07 8.92
CA LEU A 132 -6.04 -4.23 7.78
C LEU A 132 -7.41 -3.58 8.00
N LYS A 133 -8.40 -4.33 8.52
CA LYS A 133 -9.71 -3.75 8.88
C LYS A 133 -9.56 -2.61 9.88
N SER A 134 -8.67 -2.76 10.85
CA SER A 134 -8.32 -1.76 11.86
C SER A 134 -7.53 -0.57 11.27
N ALA A 135 -6.72 -0.80 10.24
CA ALA A 135 -6.05 0.27 9.52
C ALA A 135 -7.05 1.08 8.69
N LEU A 136 -7.88 0.41 7.89
CA LEU A 136 -8.89 1.04 7.05
C LEU A 136 -9.93 1.81 7.87
N SER A 137 -10.31 1.33 9.06
CA SER A 137 -11.25 2.06 9.92
C SER A 137 -10.75 3.43 10.39
N ARG A 138 -9.42 3.66 10.34
CA ARG A 138 -8.79 4.94 10.67
C ARG A 138 -8.67 5.88 9.46
N LEU A 139 -8.85 5.37 8.24
CA LEU A 139 -8.79 6.14 6.99
C LEU A 139 -10.15 6.80 6.67
N THR A 140 -10.61 7.68 7.55
CA THR A 140 -11.96 8.27 7.46
C THR A 140 -12.13 9.24 6.29
N ALA A 141 -11.03 9.76 5.72
CA ALA A 141 -11.03 10.63 4.55
C ALA A 141 -10.98 9.86 3.21
N LEU A 142 -10.98 8.53 3.23
CA LEU A 142 -10.80 7.72 2.03
C LEU A 142 -12.04 7.78 1.12
N THR A 143 -11.83 8.21 -0.13
CA THR A 143 -12.89 8.33 -1.15
C THR A 143 -12.74 7.30 -2.27
N SER A 144 -11.55 6.72 -2.44
CA SER A 144 -11.26 5.69 -3.43
C SER A 144 -10.41 4.57 -2.82
N LEU A 145 -10.87 3.33 -2.96
CA LEU A 145 -10.17 2.13 -2.52
C LEU A 145 -10.10 1.10 -3.65
N GLU A 146 -8.91 0.57 -3.89
CA GLU A 146 -8.69 -0.55 -4.78
C GLU A 146 -7.87 -1.63 -4.07
N LEU A 147 -8.40 -2.85 -4.03
CA LEU A 147 -7.78 -4.02 -3.43
C LEU A 147 -7.63 -5.11 -4.50
N GLU A 148 -6.41 -5.55 -4.74
CA GLU A 148 -6.11 -6.65 -5.65
C GLU A 148 -5.40 -7.77 -4.89
N ALA A 149 -6.07 -8.91 -4.76
CA ALA A 149 -5.44 -10.14 -4.32
C ALA A 149 -4.65 -10.76 -5.47
N VAL A 150 -3.42 -11.13 -5.16
CA VAL A 150 -2.55 -11.84 -6.08
C VAL A 150 -2.45 -13.29 -5.63
N SER A 151 -2.85 -14.22 -6.50
CA SER A 151 -2.83 -15.67 -6.27
C SER A 151 -3.70 -16.13 -5.10
N ILE A 152 -4.87 -16.68 -5.42
CA ILE A 152 -5.74 -17.36 -4.46
C ILE A 152 -5.39 -18.85 -4.53
N PRO A 153 -4.91 -19.49 -3.45
CA PRO A 153 -4.96 -20.93 -3.35
C PRO A 153 -6.42 -21.37 -3.56
N PRO A 154 -6.71 -22.32 -4.46
CA PRO A 154 -8.07 -22.60 -4.97
C PRO A 154 -9.14 -22.88 -3.91
N ASP A 155 -8.74 -23.23 -2.69
CA ASP A 155 -9.65 -23.59 -1.59
C ASP A 155 -9.86 -22.47 -0.55
N ASP A 156 -9.28 -21.27 -0.76
CA ASP A 156 -9.41 -20.13 0.14
C ASP A 156 -10.27 -19.02 -0.45
N SER A 157 -11.60 -19.06 -0.26
CA SER A 157 -12.40 -17.83 -0.30
C SER A 157 -11.93 -16.93 0.84
N ILE A 158 -11.14 -15.91 0.50
CA ILE A 158 -10.40 -15.08 1.45
C ILE A 158 -11.32 -14.11 2.20
N ILE A 159 -12.37 -13.62 1.54
CA ILE A 159 -13.31 -12.64 2.10
C ILE A 159 -14.74 -13.10 1.85
N GLU A 160 -15.42 -13.57 2.91
CA GLU A 160 -16.83 -13.96 2.83
C GLU A 160 -17.75 -12.73 2.65
N ASP A 161 -17.37 -11.58 3.21
CA ASP A 161 -18.14 -10.33 3.09
C ASP A 161 -17.30 -9.04 3.05
N LEU A 162 -17.91 -7.95 2.58
CA LEU A 162 -17.28 -6.63 2.48
C LEU A 162 -17.28 -5.83 3.79
N GLY A 163 -17.32 -6.50 4.95
CA GLY A 163 -17.33 -5.85 6.27
C GLY A 163 -16.12 -4.98 6.55
N LEU A 164 -15.00 -5.19 5.85
CA LEU A 164 -13.78 -4.39 5.96
C LEU A 164 -13.94 -2.94 5.49
N VAL A 165 -14.87 -2.67 4.56
CA VAL A 165 -15.11 -1.33 4.02
C VAL A 165 -16.32 -0.64 4.61
N SER A 166 -17.18 -1.36 5.36
CA SER A 166 -18.48 -0.88 5.84
C SER A 166 -18.46 0.43 6.67
N HIS A 167 -17.30 0.79 7.22
CA HIS A 167 -17.07 2.00 8.00
C HIS A 167 -16.62 3.22 7.17
N LEU A 168 -16.23 3.04 5.90
CA LEU A 168 -15.69 4.09 5.03
C LEU A 168 -16.83 4.95 4.42
N LYS A 169 -17.47 5.79 5.23
CA LYS A 169 -18.67 6.56 4.82
C LYS A 169 -18.45 7.56 3.69
N GLU A 170 -17.21 7.98 3.48
CA GLU A 170 -16.82 8.91 2.42
C GLU A 170 -16.45 8.20 1.10
N LEU A 171 -16.46 6.87 1.08
CA LEU A 171 -16.03 6.08 -0.08
C LEU A 171 -16.98 6.28 -1.26
N CYS A 172 -16.44 6.79 -2.37
CA CYS A 172 -17.16 7.02 -3.62
C CYS A 172 -16.86 5.95 -4.67
N ALA A 173 -15.65 5.40 -4.64
CA ALA A 173 -15.18 4.39 -5.59
C ALA A 173 -14.55 3.19 -4.87
N LEU A 174 -15.00 1.98 -5.22
CA LEU A 174 -14.46 0.73 -4.71
C LEU A 174 -14.12 -0.21 -5.87
N ARG A 175 -12.91 -0.74 -5.86
CA ARG A 175 -12.49 -1.82 -6.77
C ARG A 175 -11.91 -2.97 -5.98
N ILE A 176 -12.40 -4.17 -6.25
CA ILE A 176 -11.95 -5.39 -5.60
C ILE A 176 -11.73 -6.45 -6.67
N LYS A 177 -10.55 -7.06 -6.65
CA LYS A 177 -10.16 -8.12 -7.57
C LYS A 177 -9.54 -9.29 -6.80
N GLY A 178 -9.91 -10.52 -7.15
CA GLY A 178 -9.26 -11.72 -6.62
C GLY A 178 -9.65 -12.07 -5.17
N LEU A 179 -10.76 -11.57 -4.64
CA LEU A 179 -11.12 -11.79 -3.22
C LEU A 179 -12.09 -12.96 -2.98
N GLY A 180 -12.64 -13.58 -4.04
CA GLY A 180 -13.57 -14.70 -3.90
C GLY A 180 -14.81 -14.37 -3.06
N LEU A 181 -15.38 -13.18 -3.24
CA LEU A 181 -16.48 -12.63 -2.43
C LEU A 181 -17.74 -13.50 -2.48
N GLN A 182 -18.31 -13.80 -1.31
CA GLN A 182 -19.60 -14.52 -1.20
C GLN A 182 -20.78 -13.60 -0.89
N SER A 183 -20.53 -12.41 -0.32
CA SER A 183 -21.57 -11.46 0.09
C SER A 183 -21.18 -10.01 -0.18
N LEU A 184 -22.18 -9.21 -0.55
CA LEU A 184 -22.08 -7.76 -0.77
C LEU A 184 -22.63 -6.93 0.39
N ALA A 185 -23.02 -7.57 1.50
CA ALA A 185 -23.71 -6.90 2.62
C ALA A 185 -22.93 -5.70 3.19
N GLY A 186 -21.60 -5.75 3.16
CA GLY A 186 -20.73 -4.66 3.60
C GLY A 186 -20.82 -3.37 2.78
N LEU A 187 -21.47 -3.38 1.61
CA LEU A 187 -21.74 -2.19 0.80
C LEU A 187 -22.97 -1.41 1.24
N ALA A 188 -23.95 -2.06 1.89
CA ALA A 188 -25.19 -1.42 2.32
C ALA A 188 -24.98 -0.12 3.12
N PRO A 189 -23.97 -0.01 4.00
CA PRO A 189 -23.72 1.20 4.77
C PRO A 189 -22.98 2.33 4.01
N LEU A 190 -22.61 2.14 2.74
CA LEU A 190 -21.79 3.06 1.93
C LEU A 190 -22.67 3.96 1.04
N THR A 191 -23.36 4.91 1.66
CA THR A 191 -24.36 5.76 0.99
C THR A 191 -23.79 6.72 -0.07
N ARG A 192 -22.47 6.93 -0.09
CA ARG A 192 -21.77 7.77 -1.08
C ARG A 192 -21.14 6.99 -2.23
N LEU A 193 -21.18 5.66 -2.20
CA LEU A 193 -20.57 4.82 -3.22
C LEU A 193 -21.29 5.00 -4.56
N ARG A 194 -20.53 5.37 -5.60
CA ARG A 194 -21.03 5.60 -6.96
C ARG A 194 -20.50 4.55 -7.94
N ASP A 195 -19.25 4.16 -7.75
CA ASP A 195 -18.55 3.22 -8.61
C ASP A 195 -18.09 2.01 -7.81
N ALA A 196 -18.55 0.82 -8.20
CA ALA A 196 -18.12 -0.44 -7.62
C ALA A 196 -17.76 -1.43 -8.73
N THR A 197 -16.53 -1.94 -8.72
CA THR A 197 -16.09 -3.02 -9.62
C THR A 197 -15.59 -4.18 -8.77
N LEU A 198 -16.28 -5.32 -8.85
CA LEU A 198 -15.96 -6.52 -8.09
C LEU A 198 -15.70 -7.64 -9.11
N THR A 199 -14.46 -8.12 -9.16
CA THR A 199 -14.07 -9.24 -10.01
C THR A 199 -13.57 -10.37 -9.14
N ALA A 200 -14.05 -11.59 -9.42
CA ALA A 200 -13.63 -12.80 -8.73
C ALA A 200 -12.12 -13.02 -8.83
#